data_AF-A0A162EN22-F1
#
_entry.id   AF-A0A162EN22-F1
#
_cell.length_a   1.000
_cell.length_b   1.000
_cell.length_c   1.000
_cell.angle_alpha   90.00
_cell.angle_beta   90.00
_cell.angle_gamma   90.00
#
_symmetry.space_group_name_H-M   'P 1'
#
loop_
_entity.id
_entity.type
_entity.pdbx_description
1 polymer ?
#
loop_
_entity_poly.entity_id
_entity_poly.type
_entity_poly.pdbx_seq_one_letter_code
_entity_poly.pdbx_strand_id
1 'polypeptide(L)'
;MEMKKIWKCIGLVSLLGLTMIVLVSCGSKKIISTSDSDYSSSISKGLDAVAEDKFNKALTYFDNALTQKPKDKKAQAYRDQTQAYVDTQSQLKAGEVKKAVETVTTGVKVTNGAKSLDDKLSGLGENRKG
;
A
#
# COMPACT_ATOMS: atom_id res chain seq x y z
N MET A 1 27.07 -17.44 31.38
CA MET A 1 26.29 -16.36 32.02
C MET A 1 27.30 -15.41 32.64
N GLU A 2 27.24 -14.12 32.31
CA GLU A 2 27.67 -12.98 33.12
C GLU A 2 27.34 -11.73 32.29
N MET A 3 26.10 -11.27 32.40
CA MET A 3 25.66 -9.98 31.84
C MET A 3 26.20 -8.86 32.73
N LYS A 4 27.03 -7.97 32.18
CA LYS A 4 27.43 -6.74 32.88
C LYS A 4 26.80 -5.51 32.20
N LYS A 5 25.79 -5.01 32.89
CA LYS A 5 24.91 -3.88 32.57
C LYS A 5 25.72 -2.59 32.51
N ILE A 6 25.66 -1.88 31.38
CA ILE A 6 26.20 -0.52 31.25
C ILE A 6 25.03 0.46 31.34
N TRP A 7 24.69 0.82 32.57
CA TRP A 7 23.84 1.96 32.93
C TRP A 7 24.70 2.90 33.77
N LYS A 8 24.51 4.22 33.59
CA LYS A 8 25.17 5.41 34.22
C LYS A 8 26.17 6.08 33.27
N CYS A 9 26.18 7.38 32.98
CA CYS A 9 25.51 8.59 33.46
C CYS A 9 25.44 9.58 32.28
N ILE A 10 24.30 10.18 31.96
CA ILE A 10 24.00 11.61 32.23
C ILE A 10 25.26 12.47 32.34
N GLY A 11 25.73 12.97 31.19
CA GLY A 11 26.60 14.14 31.11
C GLY A 11 25.72 15.39 31.05
N LEU A 12 25.55 16.04 32.20
CA LEU A 12 24.95 17.36 32.32
C LEU A 12 25.85 18.42 31.65
N VAL A 13 25.22 19.25 30.82
CA VAL A 13 25.44 20.70 30.68
C VAL A 13 26.84 21.14 30.25
N SER A 14 26.94 21.55 28.99
CA SER A 14 27.61 22.81 28.67
C SER A 14 26.60 23.75 28.03
N LEU A 15 26.20 24.71 28.83
CA LEU A 15 25.47 25.92 28.50
C LEU A 15 26.35 26.84 27.63
N LEU A 16 25.71 27.68 26.81
CA LEU A 16 26.25 28.81 26.04
C LEU A 16 27.07 28.49 24.77
N GLY A 17 26.39 28.59 23.63
CA GLY A 17 26.98 28.63 22.29
C GLY A 17 25.97 29.20 21.30
N LEU A 18 25.63 30.48 21.50
CA LEU A 18 24.81 31.28 20.61
C LEU A 18 25.52 31.40 19.24
N THR A 19 25.15 30.58 18.26
CA THR A 19 25.41 30.89 16.85
C THR A 19 24.19 30.51 16.01
N MET A 20 23.34 31.50 15.78
CA MET A 20 22.39 31.54 14.66
C MET A 20 23.18 31.53 13.36
N ILE A 21 23.46 30.35 12.83
CA ILE A 21 23.84 30.20 11.43
C ILE A 21 22.55 30.02 10.65
N VAL A 22 21.88 31.14 10.36
CA VAL A 22 20.86 31.19 9.31
C VAL A 22 21.61 31.19 7.98
N LEU A 23 22.01 30.01 7.51
CA LEU A 23 22.27 29.84 6.09
C LEU A 23 20.90 29.81 5.42
N VAL A 24 20.43 30.97 4.96
CA VAL A 24 19.46 31.03 3.87
C VAL A 24 20.18 30.46 2.65
N SER A 25 20.21 29.14 2.58
CA SER A 25 20.38 28.44 1.32
C SER A 25 19.13 28.79 0.53
N CYS A 26 19.25 29.77 -0.38
CA CYS A 26 18.48 29.79 -1.61
C CYS A 26 18.90 28.56 -2.44
N GLY A 27 18.70 27.37 -1.87
CA GLY A 27 18.46 26.20 -2.67
C GLY A 27 17.07 26.44 -3.18
N SER A 28 16.97 26.81 -4.46
CA SER A 28 15.81 26.50 -5.25
C SER A 28 15.50 25.04 -4.97
N LYS A 29 14.62 24.77 -3.99
CA LYS A 29 13.91 23.51 -3.93
C LYS A 29 13.17 23.52 -5.25
N LYS A 30 13.81 22.92 -6.24
CA LYS A 30 13.13 22.26 -7.32
C LYS A 30 12.12 21.40 -6.56
N ILE A 31 10.89 21.90 -6.44
CA ILE A 31 9.73 21.09 -6.14
C ILE A 31 9.66 20.21 -7.38
N ILE A 32 10.52 19.19 -7.40
CA ILE A 32 10.45 18.12 -8.36
C ILE A 32 9.08 17.52 -8.08
N SER A 33 8.29 17.32 -9.12
CA SER A 33 7.02 16.63 -9.12
C SER A 33 7.19 15.13 -8.75
N THR A 34 7.94 14.81 -7.69
CA THR A 34 8.23 13.46 -7.22
C THR A 34 6.96 12.73 -6.81
N SER A 35 5.95 13.46 -6.31
CA SER A 35 4.65 12.89 -5.97
C SER A 35 3.94 12.21 -7.15
N ASP A 36 4.19 12.67 -8.38
CA ASP A 36 3.57 12.08 -9.56
C ASP A 36 4.38 10.88 -10.09
N SER A 37 5.71 10.91 -10.01
CA SER A 37 6.55 9.78 -10.39
C SER A 37 6.43 8.61 -9.40
N ASP A 38 6.39 8.91 -8.10
CA ASP A 38 6.30 7.91 -7.05
C ASP A 38 4.90 7.26 -7.03
N TYR A 39 3.86 8.02 -7.37
CA TYR A 39 2.49 7.53 -7.51
C TYR A 39 2.43 6.58 -8.69
N SER A 40 2.89 7.03 -9.86
CA SER A 40 2.88 6.25 -11.09
C SER A 40 3.68 4.94 -10.95
N SER A 41 4.85 5.01 -10.29
CA SER A 41 5.67 3.84 -9.95
C SER A 41 4.92 2.87 -9.05
N SER A 42 4.21 3.36 -8.04
CA SER A 42 3.44 2.53 -7.12
C SER A 42 2.26 1.85 -7.83
N ILE A 43 1.54 2.57 -8.69
CA ILE A 43 0.48 1.99 -9.51
C ILE A 43 1.02 0.88 -10.42
N SER A 44 2.13 1.13 -11.14
CA SER A 44 2.72 0.14 -12.05
C SER A 44 3.14 -1.12 -11.28
N LYS A 45 3.92 -0.96 -10.20
CA LYS A 45 4.37 -2.09 -9.38
C LYS A 45 3.22 -2.88 -8.76
N GLY A 46 2.12 -2.20 -8.42
CA GLY A 46 0.91 -2.85 -7.95
C GLY A 46 0.28 -3.74 -9.02
N LEU A 47 0.15 -3.24 -10.25
CA LEU A 47 -0.38 -4.01 -11.38
C LEU A 47 0.55 -5.15 -11.80
N ASP A 48 1.87 -4.94 -11.79
CA ASP A 48 2.85 -6.00 -12.03
C ASP A 48 2.73 -7.10 -10.97
N ALA A 49 2.60 -6.72 -9.70
CA ALA A 49 2.36 -7.67 -8.62
C ALA A 49 1.02 -8.42 -8.77
N VAL A 50 -0.03 -7.80 -9.32
CA VAL A 50 -1.29 -8.49 -9.68
C VAL A 50 -1.03 -9.51 -10.80
N ALA A 51 -0.29 -9.14 -11.85
CA ALA A 51 0.04 -10.03 -12.95
C ALA A 51 0.87 -11.24 -12.47
N GLU A 52 1.73 -11.04 -11.47
CA GLU A 52 2.53 -12.08 -10.82
C GLU A 52 1.80 -12.84 -9.70
N ASP A 53 0.49 -12.63 -9.51
CA ASP A 53 -0.33 -13.24 -8.44
C ASP A 53 0.15 -12.94 -7.00
N LYS A 54 0.90 -11.85 -6.81
CA LYS A 54 1.42 -11.36 -5.53
C LYS A 54 0.49 -10.32 -4.91
N PHE A 55 -0.77 -10.70 -4.63
CA PHE A 55 -1.83 -9.78 -4.22
C PHE A 55 -1.57 -8.99 -2.94
N ASN A 56 -0.95 -9.58 -1.92
CA ASN A 56 -0.57 -8.83 -0.70
C ASN A 56 0.46 -7.73 -1.00
N LYS A 57 1.39 -8.00 -1.92
CA LYS A 57 2.38 -7.01 -2.36
C LYS A 57 1.72 -5.92 -3.21
N ALA A 58 0.75 -6.30 -4.05
CA ALA A 58 -0.05 -5.37 -4.81
C ALA A 58 -0.82 -4.40 -3.90
N LEU A 59 -1.44 -4.89 -2.81
CA LEU A 59 -2.08 -4.06 -1.79
C LEU A 59 -1.13 -3.01 -1.24
N THR A 60 0.06 -3.41 -0.80
CA THR A 60 1.07 -2.47 -0.29
C THR A 60 1.42 -1.38 -1.31
N TYR A 61 1.54 -1.73 -2.59
CA TYR A 61 1.83 -0.74 -3.63
C TYR A 61 0.64 0.20 -3.88
N PHE A 62 -0.60 -0.29 -3.87
CA PHE A 62 -1.77 0.58 -4.01
C PHE A 62 -1.98 1.47 -2.78
N ASP A 63 -1.71 0.98 -1.57
CA ASP A 63 -1.71 1.78 -0.34
C ASP A 63 -0.65 2.89 -0.37
N ASN A 64 0.53 2.60 -0.93
CA ASN A 64 1.57 3.62 -1.17
C ASN A 64 1.11 4.67 -2.18
N ALA A 65 0.37 4.28 -3.23
CA ALA A 65 -0.20 5.23 -4.18
C ALA A 65 -1.25 6.13 -3.51
N LEU A 66 -2.10 5.57 -2.64
CA LEU A 66 -3.09 6.33 -1.86
C LEU A 66 -2.44 7.23 -0.80
N THR A 67 -1.31 6.84 -0.23
CA THR A 67 -0.55 7.71 0.69
C THR A 67 -0.12 9.00 -0.01
N GLN A 68 0.22 8.91 -1.30
CA GLN A 68 0.64 10.06 -2.11
C GLN A 68 -0.54 10.84 -2.67
N LYS A 69 -1.61 10.15 -3.06
CA LYS A 69 -2.86 10.74 -3.56
C LYS A 69 -4.09 10.15 -2.85
N PRO A 70 -4.41 10.62 -1.63
CA PRO A 70 -5.45 10.01 -0.79
C PRO A 70 -6.87 10.03 -1.35
N LYS A 71 -7.13 10.86 -2.37
CA LYS A 71 -8.45 11.01 -3.01
C LYS A 71 -8.48 10.42 -4.43
N ASP A 72 -7.42 9.70 -4.83
CA ASP A 72 -7.35 9.12 -6.16
C ASP A 72 -8.28 7.91 -6.30
N LYS A 73 -9.36 8.09 -7.07
CA LYS A 73 -10.39 7.06 -7.24
C LYS A 73 -9.86 5.78 -7.90
N LYS A 74 -8.86 5.90 -8.77
CA LYS A 74 -8.27 4.77 -9.49
C LYS A 74 -7.43 3.91 -8.55
N ALA A 75 -6.53 4.51 -7.77
CA ALA A 75 -5.75 3.82 -6.75
C ALA A 75 -6.65 3.13 -5.71
N GLN A 76 -7.71 3.81 -5.28
CA GLN A 76 -8.70 3.25 -4.36
C GLN A 76 -9.39 2.03 -4.98
N ALA A 77 -9.86 2.13 -6.23
CA ALA A 77 -10.48 1.02 -6.92
C ALA A 77 -9.54 -0.19 -7.05
N TYR A 78 -8.27 0.04 -7.39
CA TYR A 78 -7.28 -1.03 -7.53
C TYR A 78 -7.00 -1.73 -6.21
N ARG A 79 -6.88 -0.96 -5.12
CA ARG A 79 -6.79 -1.51 -3.77
C ARG A 79 -8.03 -2.36 -3.49
N ASP A 80 -9.22 -1.80 -3.62
CA ASP A 80 -10.46 -2.46 -3.17
C ASP A 80 -10.73 -3.77 -3.93
N GLN A 81 -10.44 -3.80 -5.23
CA GLN A 81 -10.47 -5.05 -6.01
C GLN A 81 -9.45 -6.08 -5.53
N THR A 82 -8.21 -5.64 -5.27
CA THR A 82 -7.16 -6.52 -4.76
C THR A 82 -7.51 -7.07 -3.38
N GLN A 83 -8.10 -6.24 -2.52
CA GLN A 83 -8.56 -6.65 -1.20
C GLN A 83 -9.68 -7.68 -1.31
N ALA A 84 -10.67 -7.42 -2.17
CA ALA A 84 -11.75 -8.37 -2.43
C ALA A 84 -11.20 -9.73 -2.90
N TYR A 85 -10.15 -9.75 -3.73
CA TYR A 85 -9.50 -10.99 -4.16
C TYR A 85 -8.87 -11.75 -2.99
N VAL A 86 -8.08 -11.06 -2.15
CA VAL A 86 -7.42 -11.64 -0.97
C VAL A 86 -8.46 -12.17 0.03
N ASP A 87 -9.48 -11.37 0.33
CA ASP A 87 -10.54 -11.72 1.28
C ASP A 87 -11.34 -12.91 0.78
N THR A 88 -11.69 -12.93 -0.51
CA THR A 88 -12.37 -14.07 -1.13
C THR A 88 -11.56 -15.35 -0.97
N GLN A 89 -10.26 -15.32 -1.27
CA GLN A 89 -9.40 -16.50 -1.09
C GLN A 89 -9.33 -16.94 0.37
N SER A 90 -9.26 -16.00 1.32
CA SER A 90 -9.24 -16.31 2.75
C SER A 90 -10.55 -16.94 3.20
N GLN A 91 -11.67 -16.38 2.79
CA GLN A 91 -13.02 -16.87 3.12
C GLN A 91 -13.25 -18.27 2.53
N LEU A 92 -12.76 -18.53 1.32
CA LEU A 92 -12.79 -19.87 0.73
C LEU A 92 -12.01 -20.89 1.54
N LYS A 93 -10.79 -20.55 1.96
CA LYS A 93 -9.97 -21.43 2.82
C LYS A 93 -10.64 -21.70 4.16
N ALA A 94 -11.41 -20.76 4.67
CA ALA A 94 -12.18 -20.88 5.89
C ALA A 94 -13.54 -21.59 5.71
N GLY A 95 -13.92 -21.98 4.49
CA GLY A 95 -15.23 -22.59 4.20
C GLY A 95 -16.40 -21.59 4.23
N GLU A 96 -16.13 -20.28 4.32
CA GLU A 96 -17.13 -19.21 4.33
C GLU A 96 -17.65 -18.90 2.90
N VAL A 97 -18.14 -19.92 2.18
CA VAL A 97 -18.44 -19.84 0.74
C VAL A 97 -19.44 -18.72 0.40
N LYS A 98 -20.51 -18.57 1.19
CA LYS A 98 -21.51 -17.50 0.98
C LYS A 98 -20.87 -16.11 1.01
N LYS A 99 -20.02 -15.87 2.01
CA LYS A 99 -19.30 -14.60 2.19
C LYS A 99 -18.27 -14.38 1.07
N ALA A 100 -17.61 -15.45 0.61
CA ALA A 100 -16.72 -15.38 -0.55
C ALA A 100 -17.47 -14.94 -1.82
N VAL A 101 -18.66 -15.49 -2.06
CA VAL A 101 -19.51 -15.10 -3.21
C VAL A 101 -19.93 -13.63 -3.11
N GLU A 102 -20.35 -13.17 -1.94
CA GLU A 102 -20.71 -11.75 -1.73
C GLU A 102 -19.49 -10.82 -1.95
N THR A 103 -18.33 -11.19 -1.39
CA THR A 103 -17.09 -10.42 -1.48
C THR A 103 -16.61 -10.30 -2.93
N VAL A 104 -16.51 -11.41 -3.67
CA VAL A 104 -16.08 -11.35 -5.09
C VAL A 104 -17.06 -10.56 -5.95
N THR A 105 -18.37 -10.71 -5.70
CA THR A 105 -19.40 -10.01 -6.48
C THR A 105 -19.29 -8.51 -6.29
N THR A 106 -18.97 -8.08 -5.07
CA THR A 106 -18.70 -6.68 -4.76
C THR A 106 -17.41 -6.21 -5.43
N GLY A 107 -16.34 -7.01 -5.36
CA GLY A 107 -15.05 -6.72 -6.00
C GLY A 107 -15.16 -6.49 -7.51
N VAL A 108 -15.88 -7.37 -8.23
CA VAL A 108 -16.08 -7.24 -9.69
C VAL A 108 -16.89 -6.00 -10.06
N LYS A 109 -17.73 -5.48 -9.14
CA LYS A 109 -18.54 -4.28 -9.37
C LYS A 109 -17.80 -2.97 -9.08
N VAL A 110 -16.56 -3.04 -8.59
CA VAL A 110 -15.76 -1.83 -8.33
C VAL A 110 -15.50 -1.10 -9.65
N THR A 111 -16.01 0.13 -9.74
CA THR A 111 -15.81 0.98 -10.92
C THR A 111 -14.41 1.62 -10.92
N ASN A 112 -13.89 1.92 -12.11
CA ASN A 112 -12.51 2.44 -12.31
C ASN A 112 -11.41 1.45 -11.86
N GLY A 113 -11.76 0.18 -11.76
CA GLY A 113 -10.86 -0.93 -11.47
C GLY A 113 -9.89 -1.24 -12.61
N ALA A 114 -8.96 -2.16 -12.34
CA ALA A 114 -8.05 -2.66 -13.35
C ALA A 114 -8.70 -3.86 -14.04
N LYS A 115 -8.69 -3.87 -15.38
CA LYS A 115 -9.24 -5.02 -16.14
C LYS A 115 -8.59 -6.34 -15.72
N SER A 116 -7.29 -6.35 -15.46
CA SER A 116 -6.59 -7.55 -14.98
C SER A 116 -7.13 -8.05 -13.63
N LEU A 117 -7.56 -7.15 -12.73
CA LEU A 117 -8.20 -7.51 -11.48
C LEU A 117 -9.64 -8.00 -11.70
N ASP A 118 -10.40 -7.40 -12.61
CA ASP A 118 -11.73 -7.88 -13.01
C ASP A 118 -11.67 -9.32 -13.52
N ASP A 119 -10.71 -9.60 -14.40
CA ASP A 119 -10.49 -10.93 -14.99
C ASP A 119 -10.13 -11.95 -13.88
N LYS A 120 -9.21 -11.59 -12.97
CA LYS A 120 -8.81 -12.45 -11.83
C LYS A 120 -9.95 -12.71 -10.86
N LEU A 121 -10.74 -11.69 -10.51
CA LEU A 121 -11.90 -11.80 -9.62
C LEU A 121 -13.01 -12.65 -10.25
N SER A 122 -13.31 -12.42 -11.53
CA SER A 122 -14.33 -13.17 -12.28
C SER A 122 -13.98 -14.66 -12.32
N GLY A 123 -12.71 -14.99 -12.63
CA GLY A 123 -12.23 -16.37 -12.61
C GLY A 123 -12.36 -17.05 -11.23
N LEU A 124 -12.15 -16.32 -10.12
CA LEU A 124 -12.44 -16.86 -8.80
C LEU A 124 -13.92 -17.13 -8.59
N GLY A 125 -14.82 -16.30 -9.15
CA GLY A 125 -16.26 -16.39 -8.96
C GLY A 125 -16.91 -17.55 -9.70
N GLU A 126 -16.40 -17.87 -10.90
CA GLU A 126 -16.87 -19.00 -11.71
C GLU A 126 -16.59 -20.34 -11.04
N ASN A 127 -15.39 -20.51 -10.48
CA ASN A 127 -14.96 -21.73 -9.77
C ASN A 127 -15.77 -22.05 -8.49
N ARG A 128 -16.71 -21.19 -8.10
CA ARG A 128 -17.53 -21.32 -6.87
C ARG A 128 -18.99 -21.67 -7.11
N LYS A 129 -19.44 -21.73 -8.37
CA LYS A 129 -20.82 -22.07 -8.71
C LYS A 129 -21.05 -23.57 -8.90
N GLY A 130 -19.99 -24.38 -8.88
CA GLY A 130 -20.04 -25.84 -8.90
C GLY A 130 -19.84 -26.42 -7.51
#